data_AF-A0A1F5UUA1-F1
#
_entry.id   AF-A0A1F5UUA1-F1
#
_cell.length_a   1.000
_cell.length_b   1.000
_cell.length_c   1.000
_cell.angle_alpha   90.00
_cell.angle_beta   90.00
_cell.angle_gamma   90.00
#
_symmetry.space_group_name_H-M   'P 1'
#
loop_
_entity.id
_entity.type
_entity.pdbx_description
1 polymer ?
#
loop_
_entity_poly.entity_id
_entity_poly.type
_entity_poly.pdbx_seq_one_letter_code
_entity_poly.pdbx_strand_id
1 'polypeptide(L)'
;MAWNVSLTEFAKEKLKLVPAKRRLQTITKIQDRLSQKPLPDGKATRKLEGVKTPDGHSVYRLRSGDYRILYLILSNQQVYVLDVVPRDELEEAIERLA
;
A
#
# COMPACT_ATOMS: atom_id res chain seq x y z
N MET A 1 -6.11 -19.38 -2.83
CA MET A 1 -4.66 -19.18 -2.67
C MET A 1 -4.44 -17.80 -2.10
N ALA A 2 -3.62 -17.68 -1.05
CA ALA A 2 -3.35 -16.41 -0.38
C ALA A 2 -2.06 -15.78 -0.93
N TRP A 3 -2.03 -14.46 -0.99
CA TRP A 3 -0.86 -13.66 -1.34
C TRP A 3 -0.01 -13.42 -0.10
N ASN A 4 1.30 -13.43 -0.28
CA ASN A 4 2.26 -13.11 0.77
C ASN A 4 2.44 -11.59 0.81
N VAL A 5 2.24 -10.99 1.99
CA VAL A 5 2.31 -9.54 2.18
C VAL A 5 3.53 -9.22 3.03
N SER A 6 4.42 -8.41 2.48
CA SER A 6 5.62 -7.90 3.15
C SER A 6 5.55 -6.38 3.25
N LEU A 7 6.08 -5.82 4.34
CA LEU A 7 6.21 -4.38 4.52
C LEU A 7 7.68 -4.00 4.39
N THR A 8 7.98 -2.94 3.63
CA THR A 8 9.31 -2.32 3.65
C THR A 8 9.61 -1.75 5.04
N GLU A 9 10.88 -1.56 5.37
CA GLU A 9 11.26 -0.89 6.61
C GLU A 9 10.66 0.52 6.70
N PHE A 10 10.62 1.24 5.58
CA PHE A 10 9.99 2.56 5.52
C PHE A 10 8.49 2.51 5.87
N ALA A 11 7.74 1.55 5.33
CA ALA A 11 6.33 1.37 5.67
C ALA A 11 6.13 1.00 7.15
N LYS A 12 7.02 0.20 7.73
CA LYS A 12 6.99 -0.14 9.16
C LYS A 12 7.19 1.10 10.03
N GLU A 13 8.17 1.94 9.72
CA GLU A 13 8.41 3.20 10.44
C GLU A 13 7.22 4.16 10.31
N LYS A 14 6.68 4.32 9.09
CA LYS A 14 5.49 5.15 8.86
C LYS A 14 4.28 4.67 9.66
N LEU A 15 4.06 3.35 9.74
CA LEU A 15 3.00 2.79 10.56
C LEU A 15 3.16 3.16 12.04
N LYS A 16 4.38 3.22 12.60
CA LYS A 16 4.59 3.61 14.01
C LYS A 16 4.07 5.02 14.30
N LEU A 17 4.13 5.93 13.33
CA LEU A 17 3.65 7.31 13.43
C LEU A 17 2.11 7.42 13.34
N VAL A 18 1.45 6.38 12.83
CA VAL A 18 -0.02 6.34 12.76
C VAL A 18 -0.60 6.19 14.18
N PRO A 19 -1.64 6.98 14.56
CA PRO A 19 -2.31 6.84 15.86
C PRO A 19 -2.79 5.41 16.11
N ALA A 20 -2.63 4.90 17.33
CA ALA A 20 -2.78 3.47 17.64
C ALA A 20 -4.07 2.82 17.09
N LYS A 21 -5.22 3.50 17.25
CA LYS A 21 -6.52 3.03 16.72
C LYS A 21 -6.52 2.90 15.20
N ARG A 22 -5.95 3.87 14.49
CA ARG A 22 -5.84 3.88 13.03
C ARG A 22 -4.77 2.91 12.54
N ARG A 23 -3.68 2.75 13.29
CA ARG A 23 -2.61 1.80 12.97
C ARG A 23 -3.13 0.37 12.95
N LEU A 24 -3.86 -0.04 13.98
CA LEU A 24 -4.48 -1.37 14.01
C LEU A 24 -5.44 -1.57 12.82
N GLN A 25 -6.32 -0.60 12.57
CA GLN A 25 -7.23 -0.63 11.43
C GLN A 25 -6.48 -0.78 10.10
N THR A 26 -5.39 -0.03 9.90
CA THR A 26 -4.59 -0.09 8.68
C THR A 26 -3.87 -1.43 8.52
N ILE A 27 -3.27 -1.97 9.60
CA ILE A 27 -2.60 -3.28 9.58
C ILE A 27 -3.61 -4.39 9.25
N THR A 28 -4.75 -4.43 9.94
CA THR A 28 -5.82 -5.40 9.66
C THR A 28 -6.30 -5.26 8.22
N LYS A 29 -6.49 -4.03 7.72
CA LYS A 29 -6.92 -3.81 6.33
C LYS A 29 -5.89 -4.30 5.31
N ILE A 30 -4.60 -4.06 5.56
CA ILE A 30 -3.50 -4.57 4.73
C ILE A 30 -3.57 -6.09 4.68
N GLN A 31 -3.61 -6.74 5.84
CA GLN A 31 -3.60 -8.21 5.92
C GLN A 31 -4.83 -8.81 5.26
N ASP A 32 -6.03 -8.41 5.64
CA ASP A 32 -7.28 -9.00 5.14
C ASP A 32 -7.46 -8.75 3.65
N ARG A 33 -7.10 -7.55 3.17
CA ARG A 33 -7.34 -7.18 1.78
C ARG A 33 -6.25 -7.70 0.86
N LEU A 34 -4.98 -7.45 1.18
CA LEU A 34 -3.89 -7.74 0.25
C LEU A 34 -3.53 -9.23 0.22
N SER A 35 -3.75 -9.99 1.30
CA SER A 35 -3.56 -11.44 1.28
C SER A 35 -4.62 -12.19 0.45
N GLN A 36 -5.82 -11.62 0.28
CA GLN A 36 -6.91 -12.29 -0.43
C GLN A 36 -7.11 -11.77 -1.85
N LYS A 37 -7.12 -10.43 -2.03
CA LYS A 37 -7.45 -9.78 -3.30
C LYS A 37 -6.66 -8.46 -3.46
N PRO A 38 -5.34 -8.55 -3.72
CA PRO A 38 -4.50 -7.36 -3.90
C PRO A 38 -4.70 -6.69 -5.26
N LEU A 39 -5.24 -7.39 -6.25
CA LEU A 39 -5.52 -6.80 -7.56
C LEU A 39 -6.54 -5.65 -7.45
N PRO A 40 -6.42 -4.62 -8.31
CA PRO A 40 -7.32 -3.47 -8.29
C PRO A 40 -8.76 -3.92 -8.60
N ASP A 41 -9.72 -3.42 -7.81
CA ASP A 41 -11.15 -3.64 -8.03
C ASP A 41 -11.91 -2.36 -8.39
N GLY A 42 -11.18 -1.25 -8.56
CA GLY A 42 -11.74 0.07 -8.86
C GLY A 42 -12.41 0.75 -7.66
N LYS A 43 -12.55 0.06 -6.51
CA LYS A 43 -13.20 0.59 -5.30
C LYS A 43 -12.16 0.94 -4.25
N ALA A 44 -11.68 -0.08 -3.53
CA ALA A 44 -10.73 0.08 -2.44
C ALA A 44 -9.29 0.03 -2.94
N THR A 45 -9.04 -0.76 -3.98
CA THR A 45 -7.73 -0.94 -4.62
C THR A 45 -7.75 -0.35 -6.03
N ARG A 46 -6.74 0.49 -6.35
CA ARG A 46 -6.59 1.12 -7.68
C ARG A 46 -5.13 1.12 -8.11
N LYS A 47 -4.86 0.86 -9.39
CA LYS A 47 -3.55 1.13 -9.99
C LYS A 47 -3.34 2.64 -10.12
N LEU A 48 -2.15 3.13 -9.82
CA LEU A 48 -1.78 4.52 -10.06
C LEU A 48 -1.22 4.63 -11.48
N GLU A 49 -1.96 5.31 -12.36
CA GLU A 49 -1.55 5.47 -13.75
C GLU A 49 -0.34 6.39 -13.87
N GLY A 50 0.63 6.01 -14.71
CA GLY A 50 1.88 6.76 -14.88
C GLY A 50 2.89 6.62 -13.74
N VAL A 51 2.54 5.95 -12.63
CA VAL A 51 3.44 5.77 -11.48
C VAL A 51 4.10 4.40 -11.53
N LYS A 52 5.43 4.41 -11.59
CA LYS A 52 6.27 3.21 -11.52
C LYS A 52 7.38 3.43 -10.51
N THR A 53 7.80 2.35 -9.86
CA THR A 53 9.05 2.36 -9.08
C THR A 53 10.25 2.50 -10.02
N PRO A 54 11.46 2.82 -9.50
CA PRO A 54 12.69 2.87 -10.30
C PRO A 54 12.94 1.56 -11.09
N ASP A 55 12.58 0.42 -10.51
CA ASP A 55 12.69 -0.90 -11.14
C ASP A 55 11.57 -1.20 -12.17
N GLY A 56 10.71 -0.22 -12.46
CA GLY A 56 9.66 -0.31 -13.48
C GLY A 56 8.37 -1.01 -13.04
N HIS A 57 8.20 -1.35 -11.75
CA HIS A 57 6.99 -1.98 -11.24
C HIS A 57 5.85 -0.98 -11.09
N SER A 58 4.63 -1.38 -11.47
CA SER A 58 3.44 -0.54 -11.28
C SER A 58 3.09 -0.40 -9.80
N VAL A 59 2.74 0.82 -9.39
CA VAL A 59 2.30 1.11 -8.02
C VAL A 59 0.77 1.08 -7.94
N TYR A 60 0.27 0.50 -6.87
CA TYR A 60 -1.14 0.41 -6.53
C TYR A 60 -1.40 1.11 -5.20
N ARG A 61 -2.66 1.49 -5.00
CA ARG A 61 -3.12 2.17 -3.79
C ARG A 61 -4.31 1.45 -3.19
N LEU A 62 -4.24 1.15 -1.89
CA LEU A 62 -5.35 0.69 -1.06
C LEU A 62 -5.83 1.82 -0.15
N ARG A 63 -7.15 2.01 -0.05
CA ARG A 63 -7.77 2.97 0.89
C ARG A 63 -8.06 2.31 2.25
N SER A 64 -7.69 3.01 3.34
CA SER A 64 -8.02 2.64 4.71
C SER A 64 -8.42 3.89 5.52
N GLY A 65 -9.69 4.29 5.40
CA GLY A 65 -10.21 5.50 6.06
C GLY A 65 -9.45 6.75 5.63
N ASP A 66 -8.71 7.34 6.57
CA ASP A 66 -7.91 8.55 6.38
C ASP A 66 -6.51 8.27 5.79
N TYR A 67 -6.12 7.00 5.69
CA TYR A 67 -4.80 6.58 5.19
C TYR A 67 -4.86 5.86 3.85
N ARG A 68 -3.79 6.03 3.06
CA ARG A 68 -3.56 5.41 1.75
C ARG A 68 -2.32 4.54 1.88
N ILE A 69 -2.44 3.31 1.44
CA ILE A 69 -1.35 2.34 1.45
C ILE A 69 -0.87 2.20 0.02
N LEU A 70 0.40 2.52 -0.22
CA LEU A 70 1.06 2.33 -1.51
C LEU A 70 1.72 0.96 -1.50
N TYR A 71 1.47 0.17 -2.54
CA TYR A 71 1.97 -1.19 -2.62
C TYR A 71 2.23 -1.60 -4.07
N LEU A 72 3.05 -2.62 -4.24
CA LEU A 72 3.31 -3.26 -5.52
C LEU A 72 2.97 -4.74 -5.46
N ILE A 73 2.67 -5.30 -6.63
CA ILE A 73 2.36 -6.72 -6.81
C ILE A 73 3.46 -7.29 -7.71
N LEU A 74 4.21 -8.26 -7.20
CA LEU A 74 5.27 -8.93 -7.94
C LEU A 74 4.79 -10.26 -8.51
N SER A 75 5.59 -10.83 -9.43
CA SER A 75 5.45 -12.23 -9.82
C SER A 75 5.56 -13.13 -8.58
N ASN A 76 4.87 -14.28 -8.59
CA ASN A 76 4.83 -15.27 -7.51
C ASN A 76 3.96 -14.90 -6.27
N GLN A 77 2.85 -14.20 -6.49
CA GLN A 77 1.87 -13.91 -5.42
C GLN A 77 2.43 -13.10 -4.24
N GLN A 78 3.42 -12.25 -4.49
CA GLN A 78 4.04 -11.39 -3.50
C GLN A 78 3.51 -9.97 -3.60
N VAL A 79 3.24 -9.36 -2.44
CA VAL A 79 2.81 -7.98 -2.29
C VAL A 79 3.77 -7.27 -1.37
N TYR A 80 4.32 -6.14 -1.80
CA TYR A 80 5.14 -5.27 -0.95
C TYR A 80 4.41 -3.96 -0.68
N VAL A 81 4.21 -3.66 0.59
CA VAL A 81 3.74 -2.36 1.04
C VAL A 81 4.94 -1.42 1.13
N LEU A 82 4.91 -0.36 0.32
CA LEU A 82 5.98 0.61 0.16
C LEU A 82 5.87 1.73 1.19
N ASP A 83 4.66 2.26 1.38
CA ASP A 83 4.40 3.43 2.22
C ASP A 83 2.95 3.40 2.76
N VAL A 84 2.74 4.07 3.89
CA VAL A 84 1.44 4.32 4.52
C VAL A 84 1.36 5.80 4.83
N VAL A 85 0.50 6.51 4.10
CA VAL A 85 0.44 7.97 4.16
C VAL A 85 -0.97 8.48 4.45
N PRO A 86 -1.12 9.63 5.12
CA PRO A 86 -2.37 10.38 5.15
C PRO A 86 -2.92 10.66 3.74
N ARG A 87 -4.21 11.00 3.67
CA ARG A 87 -4.91 11.28 2.41
C ARG A 87 -4.29 12.42 1.61
N ASP A 88 -3.97 13.48 2.32
CA ASP A 88 -3.45 14.76 1.86
C ASP A 88 -1.97 14.68 1.46
N GLU A 89 -1.21 13.75 2.03
CA GLU A 89 0.19 13.50 1.67
C GLU A 89 0.37 12.54 0.47
N LEU A 90 -0.72 12.11 -0.20
CA LEU A 90 -0.65 11.10 -1.25
C LEU A 90 0.20 11.54 -2.46
N GLU A 91 0.09 12.80 -2.88
CA GLU A 91 0.78 13.32 -4.07
C GLU A 91 2.29 13.36 -3.83
N GLU A 92 2.73 13.94 -2.71
CA GLU A 92 4.14 13.95 -2.29
C GLU A 92 4.70 12.52 -2.17
N ALA A 93 3.90 11.59 -1.63
CA ALA A 93 4.32 10.19 -1.52
C ALA A 93 4.49 9.51 -2.87
N ILE A 94 3.69 9.87 -3.87
CA ILE A 94 3.81 9.34 -5.23
C ILE A 94 5.06 9.90 -5.91
N GLU A 95 5.36 11.19 -5.72
CA GLU A 95 6.56 11.81 -6.27
C GLU A 95 7.86 11.17 -5.74
N ARG A 96 7.87 10.75 -4.46
CA ARG A 96 9.01 10.02 -3.88
C ARG A 96 9.24 8.62 -4.48
N LEU A 97 8.25 8.06 -5.18
CA LEU A 97 8.33 6.72 -5.77
C LEU A 97 8.75 6.72 -7.24
N ALA A 98 8.67 7.86 -7.91
CA ALA A 98 9.04 8.06 -9.32
C ALA A 98 10.52 8.47 -9.44
#